data_AF-A0A645D0Y4-F1
#
_entry.id   AF-A0A645D0Y4-F1
#
_cell.length_a   1.000
_cell.length_b   1.000
_cell.length_c   1.000
_cell.angle_alpha   90.00
_cell.angle_beta   90.00
_cell.angle_gamma   90.00
#
_symmetry.space_group_name_H-M   'P 1'
#
loop_
_entity.id
_entity.type
_entity.pdbx_description
1 polymer ?
#
loop_
_entity_poly.entity_id
_entity_poly.type
_entity_poly.pdbx_seq_one_letter_code
_entity_poly.pdbx_strand_id
1 'polypeptide(L)'
;MTEERKKEALLLAQEELFSYGLTTSMDAGSGVEDIQQMKDLYESGDLKIRLYVMVDSGPDAEAYYEKGPEVGLYDNRLTMNCIKFYTDGSLGARSAWMLEEYSDRAGHFGNSRHTYDEFYELIKAARDNGFQVATHAIGDAANKQVVDIYEKVLSENPLEDHRYRIEHFQVATLEDIQRIADLGIIPAMQSVHATSDKNMAEDRVGSERIKGAYAWRKVLNTGNIIVNGSDANVELVNPYHGLYAAVTRAGRDGEPVGGWYPEECMTREEALRSFTIWAAYGQFEDKIKGSLEEGKLADFVVIDRDYMTCPSSDIKDILPLTTVVGGEVVYTKDNSNVTVVFQGDKMVFDSAPVLENGTTYVLAKNLFVSLGVEFTYDEVNNKYYVNNGSSKIEIDAKDGVYVPLRAAAESLGYKINWYQSSMSVSIGK
;
A
#
# COMPACT_ATOMS: atom_id res chain seq x y z
N MET A 1 -19.81 -9.98 -13.12
CA MET A 1 -19.24 -9.08 -14.15
C MET A 1 -19.01 -9.91 -15.40
N THR A 2 -19.18 -9.38 -16.61
CA THR A 2 -18.84 -10.13 -17.83
C THR A 2 -17.33 -10.21 -17.99
N GLU A 3 -16.85 -11.20 -18.77
CA GLU A 3 -15.42 -11.36 -19.09
C GLU A 3 -14.81 -10.08 -19.69
N GLU A 4 -15.51 -9.42 -20.62
CA GLU A 4 -15.05 -8.16 -21.20
C GLU A 4 -14.87 -7.06 -20.15
N ARG A 5 -15.80 -6.97 -19.18
CA ARG A 5 -15.71 -5.95 -18.12
C ARG A 5 -14.61 -6.26 -17.10
N LYS A 6 -14.29 -7.53 -16.87
CA LYS A 6 -13.14 -7.93 -16.05
C LYS A 6 -11.82 -7.56 -16.73
N LYS A 7 -11.68 -7.86 -18.03
CA LYS A 7 -10.52 -7.43 -18.82
C LYS A 7 -10.36 -5.90 -18.84
N GLU A 8 -11.45 -5.17 -19.05
CA GLU A 8 -11.45 -3.70 -18.97
C GLU A 8 -11.01 -3.21 -17.58
N ALA A 9 -11.51 -3.82 -16.49
CA ALA A 9 -11.11 -3.47 -15.13
C ALA A 9 -9.62 -3.73 -14.87
N LEU A 10 -9.05 -4.83 -15.38
CA LEU A 10 -7.60 -5.11 -15.27
C LEU A 10 -6.77 -4.06 -15.99
N LEU A 11 -7.18 -3.63 -17.19
CA LEU A 11 -6.48 -2.59 -17.93
C LEU A 11 -6.58 -1.23 -17.23
N LEU A 12 -7.74 -0.87 -16.68
CA LEU A 12 -7.89 0.35 -15.89
C LEU A 12 -7.03 0.33 -14.61
N ALA A 13 -6.99 -0.81 -13.92
CA ALA A 13 -6.15 -0.99 -12.74
C ALA A 13 -4.66 -0.85 -13.09
N GLN A 14 -4.21 -1.43 -14.21
CA GLN A 14 -2.85 -1.23 -14.70
C GLN A 14 -2.53 0.25 -14.91
N GLU A 15 -3.38 1.00 -15.62
CA GLU A 15 -3.12 2.41 -15.90
C GLU A 15 -3.05 3.23 -14.60
N GLU A 16 -3.89 2.91 -13.61
CA GLU A 16 -3.82 3.52 -12.29
C GLU A 16 -2.50 3.18 -11.59
N LEU A 17 -2.10 1.91 -11.56
CA LEU A 17 -0.83 1.46 -10.97
C LEU A 17 0.38 2.14 -11.61
N PHE A 18 0.41 2.23 -12.95
CA PHE A 18 1.46 2.93 -13.67
C PHE A 18 1.49 4.41 -13.34
N SER A 19 0.33 5.05 -13.16
CA SER A 19 0.24 6.46 -12.77
C SER A 19 0.80 6.76 -11.37
N TYR A 20 0.94 5.73 -10.53
CA TYR A 20 1.56 5.78 -9.20
C TYR A 20 3.00 5.25 -9.17
N GLY A 21 3.55 4.81 -10.31
CA GLY A 21 4.93 4.32 -10.41
C GLY A 21 5.10 2.84 -10.08
N LEU A 22 4.02 2.07 -9.97
CA LEU A 22 4.07 0.66 -9.68
C LEU A 22 4.31 -0.14 -10.97
N THR A 23 5.39 -0.92 -11.01
CA THR A 23 5.77 -1.75 -12.17
C THR A 23 5.39 -3.22 -12.00
N THR A 24 5.15 -3.64 -10.76
CA THR A 24 4.76 -5.00 -10.35
C THR A 24 3.64 -4.90 -9.33
N SER A 25 2.67 -5.81 -9.41
CA SER A 25 1.74 -6.12 -8.32
C SER A 25 1.89 -7.58 -7.86
N MET A 26 1.73 -7.82 -6.56
CA MET A 26 1.54 -9.15 -5.98
C MET A 26 0.03 -9.35 -5.79
N ASP A 27 -0.62 -10.03 -6.73
CA ASP A 27 -2.08 -10.19 -6.77
C ASP A 27 -2.49 -11.40 -5.93
N ALA A 28 -3.20 -11.16 -4.83
CA ALA A 28 -3.41 -12.18 -3.80
C ALA A 28 -4.82 -12.78 -3.88
N GLY A 29 -4.91 -14.08 -4.20
CA GLY A 29 -6.15 -14.84 -4.18
C GLY A 29 -6.92 -14.82 -5.50
N SER A 30 -6.21 -14.85 -6.64
CA SER A 30 -6.84 -14.88 -7.96
C SER A 30 -7.21 -16.31 -8.33
N GLY A 31 -8.43 -16.50 -8.83
CA GLY A 31 -8.91 -17.81 -9.30
C GLY A 31 -8.41 -18.16 -10.71
N VAL A 32 -8.61 -19.41 -11.12
CA VAL A 32 -8.18 -19.92 -12.44
C VAL A 32 -8.77 -19.11 -13.59
N GLU A 33 -10.03 -18.69 -13.49
CA GLU A 33 -10.70 -17.88 -14.52
C GLU A 33 -10.07 -16.49 -14.66
N ASP A 34 -9.73 -15.83 -13.56
CA ASP A 34 -9.12 -14.50 -13.59
C ASP A 34 -7.69 -14.59 -14.13
N ILE A 35 -6.94 -15.63 -13.76
CA ILE A 35 -5.60 -15.88 -14.30
C ILE A 35 -5.64 -16.15 -15.80
N GLN A 36 -6.63 -16.90 -16.30
CA GLN A 36 -6.78 -17.10 -17.73
C GLN A 36 -7.03 -15.78 -18.47
N GLN A 37 -7.81 -14.86 -17.89
CA GLN A 37 -8.02 -13.54 -18.48
C GLN A 37 -6.74 -12.69 -18.51
N MET A 38 -5.91 -12.78 -17.47
CA MET A 38 -4.58 -12.15 -17.47
C MET A 38 -3.69 -12.73 -18.57
N LYS A 39 -3.66 -14.06 -18.72
CA LYS A 39 -2.91 -14.75 -19.79
C LYS A 39 -3.36 -14.27 -21.18
N ASP A 40 -4.66 -14.21 -21.43
CA ASP A 40 -5.21 -13.70 -22.69
C ASP A 40 -4.76 -12.27 -23.00
N LEU A 41 -4.70 -11.39 -21.99
CA LEU A 41 -4.27 -10.00 -22.17
C LEU A 41 -2.74 -9.86 -22.35
N TYR A 42 -1.94 -10.76 -21.78
CA TYR A 42 -0.51 -10.83 -22.10
C TYR A 42 -0.27 -11.37 -23.51
N GLU A 43 -1.07 -12.35 -23.96
CA GLU A 43 -0.99 -12.89 -25.32
C GLU A 43 -1.38 -11.87 -26.39
N SER A 44 -2.35 -10.99 -26.10
CA SER A 44 -2.69 -9.87 -26.98
C SER A 44 -1.68 -8.71 -26.91
N GLY A 45 -0.90 -8.64 -25.83
CA GLY A 45 0.06 -7.56 -25.56
C GLY A 45 -0.56 -6.32 -24.92
N ASP A 46 -1.82 -6.39 -24.47
CA ASP A 46 -2.52 -5.27 -23.84
C ASP A 46 -2.08 -5.07 -22.38
N LEU A 47 -1.85 -6.17 -21.65
CA LEU A 47 -1.36 -6.14 -20.28
C LEU A 47 0.17 -6.09 -20.26
N LYS A 48 0.69 -5.08 -19.59
CA LYS A 48 2.12 -4.75 -19.48
C LYS A 48 2.61 -4.80 -18.04
N ILE A 49 1.76 -4.57 -17.04
CA ILE A 49 2.19 -4.65 -15.64
C ILE A 49 2.70 -6.04 -15.32
N ARG A 50 3.69 -6.17 -14.42
CA ARG A 50 4.13 -7.48 -13.96
C ARG A 50 3.24 -7.97 -12.82
N LEU A 51 2.87 -9.24 -12.83
CA LEU A 51 2.04 -9.86 -11.82
C LEU A 51 2.73 -11.07 -11.23
N TYR A 52 2.87 -11.05 -9.91
CA TYR A 52 3.10 -12.26 -9.12
C TYR A 52 1.78 -12.66 -8.48
N VAL A 53 1.13 -13.65 -9.06
CA VAL A 53 -0.20 -14.09 -8.64
C VAL A 53 -0.06 -15.18 -7.59
N MET A 54 -0.71 -14.95 -6.45
CA MET A 54 -0.96 -15.97 -5.46
C MET A 54 -2.33 -16.60 -5.78
N VAL A 55 -2.31 -17.83 -6.27
CA VAL A 55 -3.53 -18.57 -6.63
C VAL A 55 -4.39 -18.75 -5.39
N ASP A 56 -5.71 -18.56 -5.50
CA ASP A 56 -6.60 -18.78 -4.38
C ASP A 56 -6.56 -20.23 -3.87
N SER A 57 -6.79 -20.41 -2.57
CA SER A 57 -6.89 -21.73 -1.95
C SER A 57 -8.15 -22.49 -2.38
N GLY A 58 -8.24 -23.78 -2.05
CA GLY A 58 -9.40 -24.60 -2.37
C GLY A 58 -9.36 -25.12 -3.82
N PRO A 59 -10.48 -25.11 -4.56
CA PRO A 59 -10.54 -25.69 -5.92
C PRO A 59 -9.53 -25.09 -6.91
N ASP A 60 -9.23 -23.79 -6.79
CA ASP A 60 -8.24 -23.13 -7.65
C ASP A 60 -6.81 -23.65 -7.38
N ALA A 61 -6.44 -23.84 -6.11
CA ALA A 61 -5.17 -24.47 -5.74
C ALA A 61 -5.09 -25.92 -6.21
N GLU A 62 -6.16 -26.71 -6.08
CA GLU A 62 -6.22 -28.09 -6.58
C GLU A 62 -5.96 -28.15 -8.10
N ALA A 63 -6.57 -27.25 -8.86
CA ALA A 63 -6.35 -27.14 -10.31
C ALA A 63 -4.89 -26.73 -10.67
N TYR A 64 -4.21 -26.01 -9.78
CA TYR A 64 -2.80 -25.64 -9.95
C TYR A 64 -1.83 -26.70 -9.44
N TYR A 65 -2.21 -27.53 -8.47
CA TYR A 65 -1.40 -28.70 -8.07
C TYR A 65 -1.19 -29.67 -9.22
N GLU A 66 -2.20 -29.87 -10.06
CA GLU A 66 -2.08 -30.71 -11.27
C GLU A 66 -1.14 -30.11 -12.32
N LYS A 67 -0.99 -28.77 -12.36
CA LYS A 67 -0.18 -28.04 -13.34
C LYS A 67 1.25 -27.79 -12.87
N GLY A 68 1.43 -27.58 -11.57
CA GLY A 68 2.65 -27.07 -10.95
C GLY A 68 2.83 -25.55 -11.08
N PRO A 69 3.86 -24.98 -10.43
CA PRO A 69 4.18 -23.57 -10.55
C PRO A 69 4.56 -23.15 -11.98
N GLU A 70 4.09 -21.97 -12.39
CA GLU A 70 4.45 -21.34 -13.67
C GLU A 70 5.24 -20.06 -13.37
N VAL A 71 6.51 -20.00 -13.79
CA VAL A 71 7.42 -18.90 -13.43
C VAL A 71 7.89 -18.15 -14.66
N GLY A 72 7.82 -16.82 -14.61
CA GLY A 72 8.48 -15.95 -15.59
C GLY A 72 7.83 -15.96 -16.99
N LEU A 73 6.53 -16.24 -17.09
CA LEU A 73 5.80 -16.21 -18.36
C LEU A 73 5.80 -14.80 -18.97
N TYR A 74 5.67 -14.76 -20.30
CA TYR A 74 5.56 -13.52 -21.08
C TYR A 74 6.69 -12.51 -20.81
N ASP A 75 7.93 -12.99 -20.82
CA ASP A 75 9.15 -12.20 -20.52
C ASP A 75 9.17 -11.65 -19.09
N ASN A 76 9.04 -12.58 -18.12
CA ASN A 76 9.00 -12.28 -16.68
C ASN A 76 7.89 -11.31 -16.27
N ARG A 77 6.75 -11.32 -16.98
CA ARG A 77 5.59 -10.48 -16.64
C ARG A 77 4.56 -11.21 -15.81
N LEU A 78 4.49 -12.53 -15.85
CA LEU A 78 3.53 -13.30 -15.06
C LEU A 78 4.19 -14.50 -14.38
N THR A 79 3.94 -14.63 -13.08
CA THR A 79 4.37 -15.76 -12.25
C THR A 79 3.19 -16.24 -11.39
N MET A 80 2.91 -17.54 -11.39
CA MET A 80 2.02 -18.25 -10.46
C MET A 80 2.85 -19.29 -9.70
N ASN A 81 3.45 -18.86 -8.59
CA ASN A 81 4.33 -19.69 -7.77
C ASN A 81 3.91 -19.76 -6.29
N CYS A 82 2.73 -19.21 -5.96
CA CYS A 82 2.26 -19.11 -4.59
C CYS A 82 0.79 -19.51 -4.48
N ILE A 83 0.42 -20.17 -3.39
CA ILE A 83 -0.98 -20.35 -2.98
C ILE A 83 -1.30 -19.38 -1.84
N LYS A 84 -2.44 -18.68 -1.93
CA LYS A 84 -2.95 -17.78 -0.90
C LYS A 84 -3.93 -18.53 0.01
N PHE A 85 -3.62 -18.58 1.30
CA PHE A 85 -4.50 -19.14 2.34
C PHE A 85 -5.03 -18.06 3.28
N TYR A 86 -6.07 -18.40 4.06
CA TYR A 86 -6.68 -17.51 5.05
C TYR A 86 -6.99 -18.25 6.34
N THR A 87 -6.57 -17.72 7.49
CA THR A 87 -6.85 -18.36 8.79
C THR A 87 -7.91 -17.63 9.62
N ASP A 88 -8.11 -16.33 9.43
CA ASP A 88 -9.06 -15.54 10.22
C ASP A 88 -9.72 -14.39 9.43
N GLY A 89 -10.27 -13.41 10.17
CA GLY A 89 -10.87 -12.20 9.63
C GLY A 89 -10.03 -10.95 9.88
N SER A 90 -10.67 -9.83 10.20
CA SER A 90 -10.05 -8.52 10.39
C SER A 90 -10.24 -7.97 11.80
N LEU A 91 -9.31 -7.12 12.23
CA LEU A 91 -9.33 -6.51 13.56
C LEU A 91 -10.55 -5.59 13.74
N GLY A 92 -10.85 -4.75 12.74
CA GLY A 92 -11.97 -3.81 12.77
C GLY A 92 -13.33 -4.48 12.98
N ALA A 93 -13.58 -5.58 12.27
CA ALA A 93 -14.83 -6.36 12.39
C ALA A 93 -14.85 -7.27 13.64
N ARG A 94 -13.76 -7.31 14.42
CA ARG A 94 -13.51 -8.25 15.51
C ARG A 94 -13.59 -9.71 15.05
N SER A 95 -13.23 -10.00 13.81
CA SER A 95 -13.23 -11.36 13.27
C SER A 95 -11.84 -11.98 13.20
N ALA A 96 -10.78 -11.18 13.39
CA ALA A 96 -9.42 -11.69 13.60
C ALA A 96 -9.36 -12.55 14.86
N TRP A 97 -8.67 -13.70 14.80
CA TRP A 97 -8.72 -14.72 15.83
C TRP A 97 -7.64 -14.50 16.88
N MET A 98 -8.07 -14.30 18.13
CA MET A 98 -7.24 -13.87 19.24
C MET A 98 -7.03 -14.97 20.29
N LEU A 99 -5.87 -14.95 20.96
CA LEU A 99 -5.55 -15.83 22.10
C LEU A 99 -6.38 -15.47 23.33
N GLU A 100 -6.64 -14.19 23.52
CA GLU A 100 -7.48 -13.63 24.59
C GLU A 100 -8.68 -12.87 24.01
N GLU A 101 -9.72 -12.68 24.82
CA GLU A 101 -10.91 -11.94 24.38
C GLU A 101 -10.57 -10.52 23.91
N TYR A 102 -11.35 -9.97 23.00
CA TYR A 102 -11.22 -8.57 22.59
C TYR A 102 -11.42 -7.66 23.81
N SER A 103 -10.50 -6.72 24.03
CA SER A 103 -10.49 -5.82 25.19
C SER A 103 -11.74 -4.94 25.30
N ASP A 104 -12.40 -4.67 24.18
CA ASP A 104 -13.66 -3.93 24.12
C ASP A 104 -14.91 -4.81 23.95
N ARG A 105 -14.76 -6.14 23.98
CA ARG A 105 -15.86 -7.09 23.81
C ARG A 105 -15.59 -8.41 24.54
N ALA A 106 -15.98 -8.44 25.82
CA ALA A 106 -15.89 -9.62 26.66
C ALA A 106 -16.57 -10.86 26.04
N GLY A 107 -15.94 -12.02 26.20
CA GLY A 107 -16.36 -13.32 25.69
C GLY A 107 -16.16 -13.53 24.19
N HIS A 108 -15.57 -12.58 23.47
CA HIS A 108 -15.42 -12.63 22.02
C HIS A 108 -13.96 -12.76 21.61
N PHE A 109 -13.62 -13.76 20.78
CA PHE A 109 -12.23 -14.09 20.39
C PHE A 109 -11.99 -13.99 18.88
N GLY A 110 -13.00 -13.60 18.08
CA GLY A 110 -12.94 -13.70 16.62
C GLY A 110 -13.17 -15.12 16.10
N ASN A 111 -12.77 -15.40 14.86
CA ASN A 111 -13.09 -16.66 14.17
C ASN A 111 -11.86 -17.30 13.52
N SER A 112 -11.57 -18.55 13.88
CA SER A 112 -10.69 -19.40 13.08
C SER A 112 -11.43 -19.97 11.87
N ARG A 113 -10.75 -20.09 10.73
CA ARG A 113 -11.26 -20.76 9.53
C ARG A 113 -10.93 -22.25 9.48
N HIS A 114 -9.89 -22.69 10.18
CA HIS A 114 -9.36 -24.04 10.07
C HIS A 114 -8.94 -24.60 11.43
N THR A 115 -9.18 -25.89 11.64
CA THR A 115 -8.49 -26.63 12.70
C THR A 115 -6.99 -26.76 12.38
N TYR A 116 -6.19 -27.13 13.38
CA TYR A 116 -4.75 -27.34 13.19
C TYR A 116 -4.46 -28.40 12.12
N ASP A 117 -5.13 -29.56 12.20
CA ASP A 117 -4.89 -30.69 11.30
C ASP A 117 -5.33 -30.37 9.85
N GLU A 118 -6.48 -29.72 9.68
CA GLU A 118 -6.94 -29.29 8.35
C GLU A 118 -5.95 -28.31 7.71
N PHE A 119 -5.49 -27.30 8.45
CA PHE A 119 -4.58 -26.32 7.91
C PHE A 119 -3.18 -26.90 7.65
N TYR A 120 -2.70 -27.81 8.50
CA TYR A 120 -1.47 -28.55 8.27
C TYR A 120 -1.51 -29.32 6.95
N GLU A 121 -2.58 -30.07 6.66
CA GLU A 121 -2.69 -30.82 5.41
C GLU A 121 -2.78 -29.88 4.18
N LEU A 122 -3.41 -28.71 4.31
CA LEU A 122 -3.44 -27.70 3.24
C LEU A 122 -2.04 -27.14 2.91
N ILE A 123 -1.26 -26.75 3.94
CA ILE A 123 0.10 -26.21 3.76
C ILE A 123 1.04 -27.30 3.23
N LYS A 124 0.92 -28.51 3.77
CA LYS A 124 1.69 -29.65 3.29
C LYS A 124 1.36 -29.97 1.82
N ALA A 125 0.09 -29.96 1.42
CA ALA A 125 -0.29 -30.18 0.03
C ALA A 125 0.30 -29.13 -0.93
N ALA A 126 0.25 -27.84 -0.57
CA ALA A 126 0.87 -26.78 -1.38
C ALA A 126 2.40 -26.99 -1.52
N ARG A 127 3.05 -27.31 -0.41
CA ARG A 127 4.48 -27.62 -0.37
C ARG A 127 4.85 -28.81 -1.24
N ASP A 128 4.14 -29.93 -1.07
CA ASP A 128 4.42 -31.18 -1.78
C ASP A 128 4.23 -31.04 -3.30
N ASN A 129 3.44 -30.03 -3.73
CA ASN A 129 3.28 -29.63 -5.13
C ASN A 129 4.21 -28.49 -5.57
N GLY A 130 5.18 -28.09 -4.74
CA GLY A 130 6.25 -27.16 -5.10
C GLY A 130 5.88 -25.67 -5.03
N PHE A 131 4.75 -25.31 -4.42
CA PHE A 131 4.34 -23.91 -4.31
C PHE A 131 4.89 -23.23 -3.06
N GLN A 132 5.20 -21.94 -3.17
CA GLN A 132 5.26 -21.03 -2.02
C GLN A 132 3.88 -20.97 -1.34
N VAL A 133 3.86 -20.70 -0.04
CA VAL A 133 2.63 -20.39 0.69
C VAL A 133 2.67 -18.98 1.24
N ALA A 134 1.54 -18.27 1.11
CA ALA A 134 1.28 -16.98 1.71
C ALA A 134 -0.05 -17.07 2.47
N THR A 135 -0.05 -16.80 3.77
CA THR A 135 -1.25 -16.97 4.60
C THR A 135 -1.68 -15.68 5.26
N HIS A 136 -2.91 -15.25 5.01
CA HIS A 136 -3.57 -14.20 5.80
C HIS A 136 -3.70 -14.63 7.26
N ALA A 137 -3.10 -13.85 8.16
CA ALA A 137 -3.31 -13.95 9.60
C ALA A 137 -3.20 -12.57 10.28
N ILE A 138 -4.29 -12.12 10.90
CA ILE A 138 -4.34 -10.82 11.59
C ILE A 138 -4.21 -10.96 13.10
N GLY A 139 -4.98 -11.85 13.72
CA GLY A 139 -5.00 -12.01 15.18
C GLY A 139 -3.82 -12.86 15.70
N ASP A 140 -3.49 -12.70 16.98
CA ASP A 140 -2.34 -13.39 17.58
C ASP A 140 -2.51 -14.92 17.66
N ALA A 141 -3.73 -15.44 17.83
CA ALA A 141 -3.98 -16.89 17.75
C ALA A 141 -3.84 -17.42 16.32
N ALA A 142 -4.30 -16.65 15.32
CA ALA A 142 -4.11 -17.01 13.92
C ALA A 142 -2.62 -17.03 13.56
N ASN A 143 -1.87 -15.97 13.89
CA ASN A 143 -0.43 -15.91 13.65
C ASN A 143 0.30 -17.08 14.33
N LYS A 144 -0.02 -17.38 15.59
CA LYS A 144 0.56 -18.52 16.30
C LYS A 144 0.30 -19.85 15.58
N GLN A 145 -0.94 -20.10 15.15
CA GLN A 145 -1.28 -21.33 14.42
C GLN A 145 -0.48 -21.44 13.11
N VAL A 146 -0.34 -20.35 12.35
CA VAL A 146 0.45 -20.32 11.11
C VAL A 146 1.91 -20.63 11.37
N VAL A 147 2.52 -19.98 12.37
CA VAL A 147 3.93 -20.22 12.74
C VAL A 147 4.15 -21.67 13.17
N ASP A 148 3.27 -22.21 14.03
CA ASP A 148 3.36 -23.60 14.51
C ASP A 148 3.27 -24.62 13.37
N ILE A 149 2.43 -24.35 12.35
CA ILE A 149 2.27 -25.25 11.19
C ILE A 149 3.42 -25.12 10.21
N TYR A 150 3.88 -23.90 9.93
CA TYR A 150 5.04 -23.68 9.06
C TYR A 150 6.29 -24.34 9.65
N GLU A 151 6.53 -24.16 10.96
CA GLU A 151 7.61 -24.83 11.69
C GLU A 151 7.53 -26.35 11.56
N LYS A 152 6.34 -26.94 11.81
CA LYS A 152 6.15 -28.38 11.67
C LYS A 152 6.46 -28.87 10.27
N VAL A 153 5.88 -28.24 9.24
CA VAL A 153 6.07 -28.63 7.84
C VAL A 153 7.54 -28.51 7.41
N LEU A 154 8.22 -27.43 7.80
CA LEU A 154 9.64 -27.23 7.50
C LEU A 154 10.55 -28.18 8.29
N SER A 155 10.16 -28.61 9.49
CA SER A 155 10.93 -29.59 10.27
C SER A 155 10.87 -31.00 9.69
N GLU A 156 9.71 -31.40 9.15
CA GLU A 156 9.50 -32.72 8.57
C GLU A 156 10.11 -32.85 7.18
N ASN A 157 10.11 -31.75 6.44
CA ASN A 157 10.72 -31.63 5.13
C ASN A 157 11.40 -30.25 5.06
N PRO A 158 12.72 -30.17 5.26
CA PRO A 158 13.44 -28.89 5.21
C PRO A 158 13.43 -28.27 3.81
N LEU A 159 13.22 -26.96 3.73
CA LEU A 159 13.44 -26.15 2.52
C LEU A 159 14.12 -24.85 2.91
N GLU A 160 15.37 -24.68 2.50
CA GLU A 160 16.19 -23.55 2.90
C GLU A 160 15.65 -22.21 2.36
N ASP A 161 15.34 -22.16 1.05
CA ASP A 161 14.78 -20.96 0.41
C ASP A 161 13.26 -21.11 0.19
N HIS A 162 12.50 -21.24 1.28
CA HIS A 162 11.05 -21.43 1.21
C HIS A 162 10.29 -20.12 0.98
N ARG A 163 10.81 -19.00 1.49
CA ARG A 163 10.21 -17.65 1.46
C ARG A 163 8.73 -17.63 1.83
N TYR A 164 8.29 -18.50 2.73
CA TYR A 164 6.90 -18.54 3.16
C TYR A 164 6.52 -17.21 3.78
N ARG A 165 5.27 -16.82 3.57
CA ARG A 165 4.78 -15.51 3.98
C ARG A 165 3.60 -15.57 4.92
N ILE A 166 3.58 -14.64 5.86
CA ILE A 166 2.38 -14.32 6.62
C ILE A 166 1.90 -12.94 6.20
N GLU A 167 0.72 -12.90 5.57
CA GLU A 167 0.07 -11.67 5.14
C GLU A 167 -0.58 -10.97 6.33
N HIS A 168 -0.44 -9.65 6.36
CA HIS A 168 -0.77 -8.72 7.44
C HIS A 168 0.16 -8.82 8.64
N PHE A 169 0.28 -10.02 9.24
CA PHE A 169 1.03 -10.27 10.49
C PHE A 169 0.77 -9.15 11.53
N GLN A 170 -0.50 -8.78 11.65
CA GLN A 170 -0.90 -7.47 12.17
C GLN A 170 -0.84 -7.39 13.70
N VAL A 171 -1.30 -8.44 14.39
CA VAL A 171 -1.23 -8.60 15.85
C VAL A 171 -0.51 -9.92 16.12
N ALA A 172 0.72 -9.85 16.63
CA ALA A 172 1.52 -11.02 16.94
C ALA A 172 2.01 -10.97 18.38
N THR A 173 2.33 -12.14 18.95
CA THR A 173 3.05 -12.18 20.22
C THR A 173 4.51 -11.77 19.99
N LEU A 174 5.17 -11.23 21.02
CA LEU A 174 6.60 -10.90 20.93
C LEU A 174 7.47 -12.15 20.68
N GLU A 175 7.01 -13.31 21.18
CA GLU A 175 7.64 -14.61 20.92
C GLU A 175 7.53 -14.97 19.43
N ASP A 176 6.34 -14.87 18.84
CA ASP A 176 6.14 -15.22 17.42
C ASP A 176 6.89 -14.27 16.47
N ILE A 177 7.08 -12.99 16.85
CA ILE A 177 7.95 -12.05 16.12
C ILE A 177 9.40 -12.58 16.03
N GLN A 178 9.93 -13.18 17.11
CA GLN A 178 11.25 -13.79 17.07
C GLN A 178 11.23 -15.11 16.29
N ARG A 179 10.20 -15.94 16.50
CA ARG A 179 10.08 -17.25 15.84
C ARG A 179 10.06 -17.14 14.32
N ILE A 180 9.33 -16.17 13.74
CA ILE A 180 9.33 -16.00 12.27
C ILE A 180 10.72 -15.67 11.72
N ALA A 181 11.55 -14.95 12.48
CA ALA A 181 12.91 -14.64 12.08
C ALA A 181 13.81 -15.87 12.12
N ASP A 182 13.72 -16.65 13.20
CA ASP A 182 14.49 -17.89 13.36
C ASP A 182 14.14 -18.93 12.28
N LEU A 183 12.88 -18.92 11.83
CA LEU A 183 12.36 -19.82 10.80
C LEU A 183 12.51 -19.30 9.36
N GLY A 184 12.97 -18.05 9.15
CA GLY A 184 13.05 -17.44 7.82
C GLY A 184 11.69 -17.12 7.17
N ILE A 185 10.62 -17.04 7.97
CA ILE A 185 9.26 -16.69 7.52
C ILE A 185 9.18 -15.17 7.33
N ILE A 186 8.64 -14.74 6.19
CA ILE A 186 8.60 -13.34 5.78
C ILE A 186 7.23 -12.72 6.15
N PRO A 187 7.19 -11.70 7.02
CA PRO A 187 5.96 -10.97 7.29
C PRO A 187 5.69 -9.95 6.15
N ALA A 188 4.48 -9.97 5.62
CA ALA A 188 3.99 -8.99 4.66
C ALA A 188 3.04 -8.02 5.37
N MET A 189 3.54 -6.84 5.75
CA MET A 189 2.83 -5.89 6.64
C MET A 189 2.57 -4.57 5.92
N GLN A 190 1.30 -4.19 5.78
CA GLN A 190 0.88 -3.00 5.05
C GLN A 190 0.97 -1.77 5.95
N SER A 191 1.84 -0.82 5.60
CA SER A 191 2.08 0.34 6.48
C SER A 191 0.88 1.28 6.62
N VAL A 192 0.04 1.37 5.58
CA VAL A 192 -1.18 2.17 5.60
C VAL A 192 -2.17 1.69 6.67
N HIS A 193 -2.29 0.37 6.90
CA HIS A 193 -3.21 -0.19 7.89
C HIS A 193 -2.96 0.36 9.30
N ALA A 194 -1.70 0.57 9.70
CA ALA A 194 -1.42 1.13 11.02
C ALA A 194 -2.05 2.52 11.20
N THR A 195 -2.02 3.35 10.15
CA THR A 195 -2.55 4.71 10.22
C THR A 195 -4.07 4.79 10.06
N SER A 196 -4.68 3.79 9.42
CA SER A 196 -6.13 3.63 9.31
C SER A 196 -6.74 3.06 10.60
N ASP A 197 -6.07 2.08 11.21
CA ASP A 197 -6.55 1.38 12.41
C ASP A 197 -6.20 2.10 13.72
N LYS A 198 -5.34 3.13 13.70
CA LYS A 198 -4.82 3.81 14.91
C LYS A 198 -5.90 4.25 15.91
N ASN A 199 -7.09 4.60 15.44
CA ASN A 199 -8.21 5.07 16.26
C ASN A 199 -9.01 3.94 16.92
N MET A 200 -8.62 2.68 16.69
CA MET A 200 -9.43 1.51 17.00
C MET A 200 -8.60 0.34 17.54
N ALA A 201 -7.38 0.16 17.05
CA ALA A 201 -6.56 -1.02 17.36
C ALA A 201 -6.35 -1.23 18.87
N GLU A 202 -5.96 -0.19 19.61
CA GLU A 202 -5.69 -0.31 21.05
C GLU A 202 -6.97 -0.61 21.86
N ASP A 203 -8.12 -0.09 21.45
CA ASP A 203 -9.40 -0.45 22.08
C ASP A 203 -9.69 -1.96 21.92
N ARG A 204 -9.33 -2.55 20.78
CA ARG A 204 -9.59 -3.97 20.50
C ARG A 204 -8.66 -4.91 21.25
N VAL A 205 -7.38 -4.59 21.33
CA VAL A 205 -6.37 -5.53 21.85
C VAL A 205 -5.80 -5.14 23.21
N GLY A 206 -6.01 -3.90 23.65
CA GLY A 206 -5.51 -3.39 24.92
C GLY A 206 -4.01 -3.06 24.90
N SER A 207 -3.57 -2.39 25.96
CA SER A 207 -2.22 -1.80 26.08
C SER A 207 -1.07 -2.80 26.07
N GLU A 208 -1.34 -4.07 26.39
CA GLU A 208 -0.30 -5.10 26.40
C GLU A 208 -0.12 -5.76 25.04
N ARG A 209 -1.21 -6.19 24.38
CA ARG A 209 -1.12 -6.85 23.07
C ARG A 209 -0.79 -5.87 21.94
N ILE A 210 -1.13 -4.58 22.08
CA ILE A 210 -0.76 -3.57 21.08
C ILE A 210 0.77 -3.45 20.89
N LYS A 211 1.57 -3.85 21.90
CA LYS A 211 3.05 -3.85 21.82
C LYS A 211 3.60 -4.77 20.72
N GLY A 212 2.86 -5.83 20.39
CA GLY A 212 3.16 -6.75 19.29
C GLY A 212 2.32 -6.51 18.03
N ALA A 213 1.45 -5.50 18.05
CA ALA A 213 0.66 -5.12 16.88
C ALA A 213 1.36 -4.03 16.07
N TYR A 214 1.33 -4.14 14.74
CA TYR A 214 1.98 -3.17 13.83
C TYR A 214 3.46 -2.90 14.18
N ALA A 215 4.14 -3.89 14.75
CA ALA A 215 5.43 -3.76 15.42
C ALA A 215 6.63 -3.89 14.46
N TRP A 216 6.66 -3.04 13.43
CA TRP A 216 7.66 -3.12 12.36
C TRP A 216 9.10 -3.00 12.85
N ARG A 217 9.39 -2.10 13.80
CA ARG A 217 10.76 -1.96 14.31
C ARG A 217 11.17 -3.21 15.08
N LYS A 218 10.25 -3.81 15.85
CA LYS A 218 10.53 -5.07 16.55
C LYS A 218 10.85 -6.19 15.56
N VAL A 219 10.06 -6.34 14.51
CA VAL A 219 10.31 -7.30 13.42
C VAL A 219 11.67 -7.05 12.74
N LEU A 220 11.98 -5.81 12.37
CA LEU A 220 13.27 -5.50 11.72
C LEU A 220 14.47 -5.74 12.66
N ASN A 221 14.31 -5.51 13.95
CA ASN A 221 15.38 -5.73 14.95
C ASN A 221 15.73 -7.20 15.17
N THR A 222 14.87 -8.15 14.79
CA THR A 222 15.23 -9.59 14.82
C THR A 222 16.13 -9.97 13.63
N GLY A 223 16.34 -9.06 12.68
CA GLY A 223 17.04 -9.32 11.42
C GLY A 223 16.12 -9.76 10.28
N ASN A 224 14.81 -9.87 10.53
CA ASN A 224 13.84 -10.17 9.48
C ASN A 224 13.60 -8.94 8.57
N ILE A 225 13.14 -9.20 7.35
CA ILE A 225 12.69 -8.16 6.42
C ILE A 225 11.17 -7.97 6.57
N ILE A 226 10.63 -6.93 5.95
CA ILE A 226 9.19 -6.75 5.80
C ILE A 226 8.86 -6.54 4.32
N VAL A 227 7.91 -7.32 3.80
CA VAL A 227 7.30 -7.06 2.50
C VAL A 227 6.13 -6.10 2.71
N ASN A 228 6.09 -4.99 1.99
CA ASN A 228 5.03 -4.00 2.16
C ASN A 228 4.14 -3.93 0.90
N GLY A 229 2.98 -3.29 1.05
CA GLY A 229 1.96 -3.18 0.02
C GLY A 229 0.76 -2.39 0.54
N SER A 230 -0.23 -2.17 -0.32
CA SER A 230 -1.45 -1.46 0.05
C SER A 230 -2.61 -2.36 0.47
N ASP A 231 -2.63 -3.63 0.06
CA ASP A 231 -3.85 -4.45 0.13
C ASP A 231 -5.03 -3.78 -0.62
N ALA A 232 -4.73 -3.13 -1.76
CA ALA A 232 -5.77 -2.51 -2.57
C ALA A 232 -6.77 -3.58 -3.04
N ASN A 233 -8.08 -3.31 -3.03
CA ASN A 233 -8.73 -2.01 -2.83
C ASN A 233 -9.25 -1.75 -1.40
N VAL A 234 -8.75 -2.46 -0.38
CA VAL A 234 -9.07 -2.13 1.03
C VAL A 234 -8.54 -0.74 1.38
N GLU A 235 -7.29 -0.46 1.00
CA GLU A 235 -6.67 0.86 1.06
C GLU A 235 -6.38 1.42 -0.33
N LEU A 236 -6.03 2.71 -0.38
CA LEU A 236 -5.59 3.37 -1.60
C LEU A 236 -4.26 2.76 -2.10
N VAL A 237 -4.17 2.57 -3.41
CA VAL A 237 -3.03 1.89 -4.05
C VAL A 237 -1.75 2.72 -4.13
N ASN A 238 -1.84 4.02 -3.86
CA ASN A 238 -0.71 4.95 -3.96
C ASN A 238 0.42 4.55 -2.97
N PRO A 239 1.60 4.09 -3.45
CA PRO A 239 2.67 3.57 -2.59
C PRO A 239 3.28 4.66 -1.72
N TYR A 240 3.17 5.94 -2.12
CA TYR A 240 3.69 7.05 -1.33
C TYR A 240 2.89 7.26 -0.04
N HIS A 241 1.63 6.83 0.01
CA HIS A 241 0.85 6.79 1.26
C HIS A 241 1.44 5.77 2.22
N GLY A 242 1.79 4.58 1.72
CA GLY A 242 2.47 3.54 2.50
C GLY A 242 3.88 3.93 2.93
N LEU A 243 4.68 4.51 2.05
CA LEU A 243 6.02 5.01 2.38
C LEU A 243 5.96 6.11 3.44
N TYR A 244 4.97 7.01 3.36
CA TYR A 244 4.75 8.04 4.39
C TYR A 244 4.33 7.43 5.73
N ALA A 245 3.36 6.51 5.73
CA ALA A 245 2.90 5.82 6.94
C ALA A 245 4.02 5.02 7.61
N ALA A 246 4.89 4.37 6.82
CA ALA A 246 6.01 3.58 7.33
C ALA A 246 7.04 4.44 8.09
N VAL A 247 7.34 5.65 7.61
CA VAL A 247 8.39 6.51 8.18
C VAL A 247 7.89 7.53 9.21
N THR A 248 6.60 7.85 9.19
CA THR A 248 6.02 8.86 10.10
C THR A 248 5.02 8.29 11.08
N ARG A 249 4.37 7.16 10.75
CA ARG A 249 3.22 6.60 11.46
C ARG A 249 2.09 7.60 11.70
N ALA A 250 1.99 8.63 10.87
CA ALA A 250 0.92 9.60 10.86
C ALA A 250 -0.03 9.33 9.68
N GLY A 251 -1.31 9.66 9.86
CA GLY A 251 -2.28 9.68 8.76
C GLY A 251 -1.94 10.76 7.74
N ARG A 252 -2.59 10.69 6.57
CA ARG A 252 -2.36 11.65 5.48
C ARG A 252 -2.72 13.09 5.87
N ASP A 253 -3.58 13.26 6.85
CA ASP A 253 -3.91 14.53 7.50
C ASP A 253 -2.78 15.10 8.40
N GLY A 254 -1.75 14.30 8.68
CA GLY A 254 -0.65 14.63 9.57
C GLY A 254 -0.83 14.14 11.00
N GLU A 255 -1.92 13.43 11.31
CA GLU A 255 -2.29 13.08 12.68
C GLU A 255 -2.07 11.60 13.04
N PRO A 256 -1.68 11.28 14.28
CA PRO A 256 -1.34 12.22 15.35
C PRO A 256 0.01 12.91 15.10
N VAL A 257 0.15 14.15 15.57
CA VAL A 257 1.46 14.83 15.58
C VAL A 257 2.52 13.94 16.25
N GLY A 258 3.59 13.66 15.52
CA GLY A 258 4.68 12.80 15.98
C GLY A 258 4.51 11.31 15.67
N GLY A 259 3.35 10.89 15.14
CA GLY A 259 3.09 9.51 14.73
C GLY A 259 2.51 8.62 15.83
N TRP A 260 1.80 7.57 15.43
CA TRP A 260 1.22 6.56 16.33
C TRP A 260 2.25 5.45 16.59
N TYR A 261 2.72 5.30 17.83
CA TYR A 261 3.86 4.45 18.21
C TYR A 261 5.13 4.74 17.38
N PRO A 262 5.71 5.96 17.46
CA PRO A 262 6.81 6.39 16.61
C PRO A 262 8.10 5.56 16.75
N GLU A 263 8.28 4.84 17.86
CA GLU A 263 9.34 3.87 18.04
C GLU A 263 9.28 2.71 17.03
N GLU A 264 8.12 2.47 16.44
CA GLU A 264 7.89 1.46 15.38
C GLU A 264 8.09 2.01 13.96
N CYS A 265 8.59 3.26 13.80
CA CYS A 265 8.88 3.82 12.49
C CYS A 265 10.02 3.06 11.78
N MET A 266 9.87 2.91 10.48
CA MET A 266 10.97 2.56 9.58
C MET A 266 11.81 3.79 9.26
N THR A 267 13.08 3.58 8.96
CA THR A 267 13.88 4.56 8.21
C THR A 267 13.37 4.64 6.77
N ARG A 268 13.71 5.71 6.06
CA ARG A 268 13.37 5.84 4.62
C ARG A 268 13.95 4.71 3.78
N GLU A 269 15.17 4.29 4.09
CA GLU A 269 15.81 3.20 3.35
C GLU A 269 15.08 1.87 3.56
N GLU A 270 14.75 1.52 4.82
CA GLU A 270 13.98 0.32 5.13
C GLU A 270 12.60 0.35 4.46
N ALA A 271 11.89 1.50 4.53
CA ALA A 271 10.61 1.67 3.87
C ALA A 271 10.73 1.50 2.35
N LEU A 272 11.72 2.12 1.70
CA LEU A 272 11.95 1.95 0.27
C LEU A 272 12.26 0.50 -0.10
N ARG A 273 13.13 -0.17 0.66
CA ARG A 273 13.45 -1.60 0.45
C ARG A 273 12.20 -2.47 0.58
N SER A 274 11.32 -2.19 1.55
CA SER A 274 10.07 -2.93 1.79
C SER A 274 9.09 -2.91 0.62
N PHE A 275 9.08 -1.83 -0.17
CA PHE A 275 8.28 -1.69 -1.39
C PHE A 275 9.02 -2.10 -2.68
N THR A 276 10.32 -2.41 -2.61
CA THR A 276 11.16 -2.69 -3.78
C THR A 276 11.87 -4.04 -3.64
N ILE A 277 13.13 -4.06 -3.21
CA ILE A 277 13.96 -5.26 -3.22
C ILE A 277 13.49 -6.33 -2.23
N TRP A 278 12.91 -5.96 -1.08
CA TRP A 278 12.34 -6.94 -0.14
C TRP A 278 11.03 -7.53 -0.67
N ALA A 279 10.19 -6.71 -1.32
CA ALA A 279 9.03 -7.20 -2.05
C ALA A 279 9.42 -8.14 -3.20
N ALA A 280 10.49 -7.83 -3.94
CA ALA A 280 11.04 -8.72 -4.97
C ALA A 280 11.62 -10.01 -4.35
N TYR A 281 12.27 -9.93 -3.19
CA TYR A 281 12.74 -11.09 -2.47
C TYR A 281 11.58 -12.00 -2.04
N GLY A 282 10.51 -11.44 -1.44
CA GLY A 282 9.34 -12.22 -1.01
C GLY A 282 8.57 -12.92 -2.13
N GLN A 283 8.91 -12.67 -3.40
CA GLN A 283 8.30 -13.30 -4.58
C GLN A 283 9.32 -14.03 -5.47
N PHE A 284 10.52 -14.34 -4.98
CA PHE A 284 11.60 -15.03 -5.72
C PHE A 284 12.23 -14.26 -6.89
N GLU A 285 12.05 -12.94 -6.96
CA GLU A 285 12.45 -12.12 -8.12
C GLU A 285 13.51 -11.05 -7.78
N ASP A 286 14.15 -11.11 -6.60
CA ASP A 286 15.22 -10.18 -6.19
C ASP A 286 16.48 -10.23 -7.08
N LYS A 287 16.65 -11.29 -7.87
CA LYS A 287 17.74 -11.42 -8.85
C LYS A 287 17.45 -10.72 -10.16
N ILE A 288 16.18 -10.45 -10.48
CA ILE A 288 15.77 -9.86 -11.75
C ILE A 288 15.15 -8.47 -11.60
N LYS A 289 14.66 -8.08 -10.42
CA LYS A 289 14.07 -6.75 -10.17
C LYS A 289 14.25 -6.29 -8.72
N GLY A 290 13.68 -5.12 -8.40
CA GLY A 290 13.68 -4.53 -7.06
C GLY A 290 14.88 -3.61 -6.77
N SER A 291 15.87 -3.54 -7.65
CA SER A 291 16.97 -2.57 -7.61
C SER A 291 17.46 -2.26 -9.02
N LEU A 292 18.14 -1.12 -9.17
CA LEU A 292 18.76 -0.69 -10.42
C LEU A 292 20.22 -1.15 -10.47
N GLU A 293 20.42 -2.38 -10.93
CA GLU A 293 21.73 -3.02 -11.07
C GLU A 293 21.88 -3.62 -12.47
N GLU A 294 23.11 -3.70 -12.99
CA GLU A 294 23.37 -4.33 -14.28
C GLU A 294 22.87 -5.79 -14.27
N GLY A 295 22.15 -6.17 -15.33
CA GLY A 295 21.56 -7.50 -15.48
C GLY A 295 20.13 -7.64 -14.95
N LYS A 296 19.60 -6.65 -14.22
CA LYS A 296 18.19 -6.61 -13.81
C LYS A 296 17.28 -5.96 -14.86
N LEU A 297 15.99 -6.23 -14.76
CA LEU A 297 14.94 -5.62 -15.55
C LEU A 297 14.93 -4.11 -15.33
N ALA A 298 14.77 -3.35 -16.42
CA ALA A 298 14.66 -1.89 -16.40
C ALA A 298 13.26 -1.46 -15.95
N ASP A 299 12.93 -1.79 -14.71
CA ASP A 299 11.70 -1.42 -14.02
C ASP A 299 12.01 -0.27 -13.06
N PHE A 300 11.58 0.95 -13.39
CA PHE A 300 11.83 2.12 -12.54
C PHE A 300 10.80 3.21 -12.72
N VAL A 301 10.80 4.12 -11.74
CA VAL A 301 9.99 5.33 -11.74
C VAL A 301 10.89 6.55 -11.61
N VAL A 302 10.61 7.58 -12.38
CA VAL A 302 11.16 8.93 -12.16
C VAL A 302 10.13 9.70 -11.36
N ILE A 303 10.50 10.20 -10.20
CA ILE A 303 9.61 10.96 -9.29
C ILE A 303 9.98 12.43 -9.26
N ASP A 304 9.03 13.26 -8.87
CA ASP A 304 9.15 14.72 -8.96
C ASP A 304 10.01 15.40 -7.88
N ARG A 305 10.37 14.65 -6.83
CA ARG A 305 11.21 15.09 -5.71
C ARG A 305 11.97 13.91 -5.11
N ASP A 306 13.09 14.20 -4.47
CA ASP A 306 13.93 13.17 -3.86
C ASP A 306 13.27 12.59 -2.59
N TYR A 307 12.83 11.33 -2.68
CA TYR A 307 12.25 10.58 -1.56
C TYR A 307 13.21 10.44 -0.37
N MET A 308 14.53 10.48 -0.57
CA MET A 308 15.48 10.32 0.54
C MET A 308 15.66 11.60 1.36
N THR A 309 15.41 12.78 0.76
CA THR A 309 15.75 14.06 1.39
C THR A 309 14.59 15.06 1.53
N CYS A 310 13.47 14.87 0.83
CA CYS A 310 12.33 15.77 0.95
C CYS A 310 11.78 15.80 2.40
N PRO A 311 11.09 16.86 2.85
CA PRO A 311 10.39 16.83 4.14
C PRO A 311 9.47 15.60 4.25
N SER A 312 9.39 14.96 5.42
CA SER A 312 8.57 13.75 5.56
C SER A 312 7.10 14.00 5.26
N SER A 313 6.60 15.20 5.57
CA SER A 313 5.26 15.68 5.20
C SER A 313 4.97 15.58 3.71
N ASP A 314 5.98 15.67 2.85
CA ASP A 314 5.81 15.78 1.41
C ASP A 314 5.89 14.41 0.71
N ILE A 315 6.22 13.33 1.44
CA ILE A 315 6.35 11.99 0.88
C ILE A 315 5.03 11.54 0.27
N LYS A 316 3.91 11.65 0.99
CA LYS A 316 2.58 11.23 0.51
C LYS A 316 2.11 12.00 -0.73
N ASP A 317 2.73 13.16 -1.02
CA ASP A 317 2.40 14.05 -2.14
C ASP A 317 3.34 13.87 -3.35
N ILE A 318 4.25 12.90 -3.30
CA ILE A 318 5.14 12.58 -4.43
C ILE A 318 4.31 12.19 -5.65
N LEU A 319 4.71 12.70 -6.81
CA LEU A 319 4.12 12.34 -8.09
C LEU A 319 5.15 11.66 -8.99
N PRO A 320 4.81 10.51 -9.60
CA PRO A 320 5.55 9.95 -10.71
C PRO A 320 5.52 10.90 -11.91
N LEU A 321 6.67 11.08 -12.55
CA LEU A 321 6.84 11.76 -13.83
C LEU A 321 6.85 10.76 -14.98
N THR A 322 7.46 9.59 -14.76
CA THR A 322 7.59 8.53 -15.77
C THR A 322 7.66 7.19 -15.07
N THR A 323 6.95 6.19 -15.61
CA THR A 323 7.03 4.80 -15.15
C THR A 323 7.50 3.94 -16.31
N VAL A 324 8.48 3.09 -16.07
CA VAL A 324 9.11 2.23 -17.06
C VAL A 324 9.03 0.79 -16.60
N VAL A 325 8.57 -0.11 -17.47
CA VAL A 325 8.51 -1.57 -17.24
C VAL A 325 9.28 -2.27 -18.34
N GLY A 326 10.35 -2.97 -17.97
CA GLY A 326 11.19 -3.70 -18.93
C GLY A 326 11.81 -2.79 -20.00
N GLY A 327 12.08 -1.53 -19.66
CA GLY A 327 12.60 -0.52 -20.62
C GLY A 327 11.53 0.17 -21.47
N GLU A 328 10.26 -0.22 -21.36
CA GLU A 328 9.14 0.44 -22.02
C GLU A 328 8.54 1.54 -21.14
N VAL A 329 8.40 2.76 -21.67
CA VAL A 329 7.67 3.84 -20.98
C VAL A 329 6.18 3.55 -21.01
N VAL A 330 5.61 3.23 -19.86
CA VAL A 330 4.18 2.88 -19.69
C VAL A 330 3.35 4.02 -19.11
N TYR A 331 4.00 5.03 -18.50
CA TYR A 331 3.33 6.24 -18.03
C TYR A 331 4.23 7.44 -18.24
N THR A 332 3.63 8.56 -18.64
CA THR A 332 4.26 9.88 -18.64
C THR A 332 3.26 10.87 -18.07
N LYS A 333 3.69 11.64 -17.07
CA LYS A 333 2.86 12.69 -16.48
C LYS A 333 2.60 13.79 -17.51
N ASP A 334 1.34 14.19 -17.65
CA ASP A 334 0.99 15.44 -18.33
C ASP A 334 1.34 16.65 -17.45
N ASN A 335 2.23 17.50 -17.97
CA ASN A 335 2.69 18.73 -17.33
C ASN A 335 2.13 20.00 -17.99
N SER A 336 1.14 19.87 -18.89
CA SER A 336 0.47 21.01 -19.52
C SER A 336 -0.34 21.84 -18.52
N ASN A 337 -0.81 21.22 -17.43
CA ASN A 337 -1.61 21.85 -16.39
C ASN A 337 -0.97 21.69 -15.01
N VAL A 338 -1.20 22.67 -14.13
CA VAL A 338 -0.73 22.57 -12.75
C VAL A 338 -1.54 21.53 -11.98
N THR A 339 -0.85 20.60 -11.32
CA THR A 339 -1.46 19.61 -10.42
C THR A 339 -1.37 20.10 -8.99
N VAL A 340 -2.49 20.25 -8.29
CA VAL A 340 -2.49 20.58 -6.85
C VAL A 340 -2.76 19.31 -6.07
N VAL A 341 -1.90 19.01 -5.09
CA VAL A 341 -1.96 17.84 -4.22
C VAL A 341 -2.17 18.31 -2.79
N PHE A 342 -3.12 17.68 -2.10
CA PHE A 342 -3.38 17.93 -0.69
C PHE A 342 -3.61 16.61 0.03
N GLN A 343 -2.87 16.39 1.10
CA GLN A 343 -2.93 15.16 1.89
C GLN A 343 -2.75 13.88 1.04
N GLY A 344 -1.90 13.94 0.02
CA GLY A 344 -1.61 12.84 -0.88
C GLY A 344 -2.64 12.58 -1.98
N ASP A 345 -3.68 13.42 -2.08
CA ASP A 345 -4.71 13.34 -3.13
C ASP A 345 -4.59 14.50 -4.11
N LYS A 346 -4.78 14.20 -5.40
CA LYS A 346 -4.90 15.22 -6.44
C LYS A 346 -6.22 15.95 -6.27
N MET A 347 -6.18 17.26 -6.06
CA MET A 347 -7.38 18.09 -6.03
C MET A 347 -8.00 18.18 -7.43
N VAL A 348 -9.32 18.02 -7.50
CA VAL A 348 -10.10 18.15 -8.73
C VAL A 348 -10.71 19.54 -8.80
N PHE A 349 -10.47 20.23 -9.91
CA PHE A 349 -11.02 21.55 -10.18
C PHE A 349 -11.97 21.50 -11.37
N ASP A 350 -13.08 22.23 -11.29
CA ASP A 350 -14.06 22.34 -12.38
C ASP A 350 -13.44 23.01 -13.63
N SER A 351 -12.32 23.71 -13.45
CA SER A 351 -11.47 24.25 -14.50
C SER A 351 -10.01 24.16 -14.08
N ALA A 352 -9.12 23.83 -15.02
CA ALA A 352 -7.71 23.62 -14.73
C ALA A 352 -7.09 24.86 -14.04
N PRO A 353 -6.21 24.66 -13.04
CA PRO A 353 -5.44 25.76 -12.47
C PRO A 353 -4.63 26.52 -13.53
N VAL A 354 -4.58 27.84 -13.39
CA VAL A 354 -3.94 28.75 -14.36
C VAL A 354 -2.65 29.30 -13.79
N LEU A 355 -1.53 29.14 -14.49
CA LEU A 355 -0.26 29.77 -14.15
C LEU A 355 -0.10 31.07 -14.95
N GLU A 356 -0.12 32.21 -14.26
CA GLU A 356 0.06 33.53 -14.88
C GLU A 356 1.08 34.36 -14.11
N ASN A 357 2.11 34.84 -14.80
CA ASN A 357 3.17 35.68 -14.22
C ASN A 357 3.79 35.08 -12.93
N GLY A 358 3.98 33.75 -12.90
CA GLY A 358 4.52 33.02 -11.75
C GLY A 358 3.53 32.79 -10.60
N THR A 359 2.27 33.22 -10.74
CA THR A 359 1.20 32.99 -9.77
C THR A 359 0.27 31.88 -10.26
N THR A 360 0.06 30.87 -9.43
CA THR A 360 -0.94 29.82 -9.68
C THR A 360 -2.29 30.29 -9.15
N TYR A 361 -3.27 30.39 -10.05
CA TYR A 361 -4.66 30.69 -9.74
C TYR A 361 -5.49 29.42 -9.81
N VAL A 362 -6.35 29.22 -8.82
CA VAL A 362 -7.27 28.08 -8.74
C VAL A 362 -8.69 28.56 -8.51
N LEU A 363 -9.68 27.76 -8.89
CA LEU A 363 -11.06 28.04 -8.54
C LEU A 363 -11.23 28.02 -7.01
N ALA A 364 -11.68 29.15 -6.47
CA ALA A 364 -11.79 29.38 -5.03
C ALA A 364 -12.70 28.35 -4.36
N LYS A 365 -13.85 28.06 -4.99
CA LYS A 365 -14.82 27.08 -4.50
C LYS A 365 -14.19 25.69 -4.33
N ASN A 366 -13.52 25.17 -5.37
CA ASN A 366 -12.89 23.85 -5.30
C ASN A 366 -11.79 23.81 -4.23
N LEU A 367 -10.95 24.86 -4.13
CA LEU A 367 -9.91 24.95 -3.10
C LEU A 367 -10.51 24.92 -1.69
N PHE A 368 -11.43 25.83 -1.38
CA PHE A 368 -11.97 25.98 -0.02
C PHE A 368 -12.81 24.79 0.42
N VAL A 369 -13.58 24.19 -0.49
CA VAL A 369 -14.28 22.92 -0.21
C VAL A 369 -13.27 21.81 0.10
N SER A 370 -12.20 21.69 -0.69
CA SER A 370 -11.16 20.66 -0.47
C SER A 370 -10.40 20.85 0.83
N LEU A 371 -10.21 22.11 1.28
CA LEU A 371 -9.59 22.44 2.56
C LEU A 371 -10.57 22.35 3.76
N GLY A 372 -11.85 22.08 3.51
CA GLY A 372 -12.88 21.94 4.55
C GLY A 372 -13.18 23.24 5.30
N VAL A 373 -13.07 24.40 4.64
CA VAL A 373 -13.29 25.71 5.25
C VAL A 373 -14.59 26.36 4.75
N GLU A 374 -15.27 27.08 5.63
CA GLU A 374 -16.46 27.86 5.25
C GLU A 374 -16.03 29.16 4.55
N PHE A 375 -16.75 29.55 3.50
CA PHE A 375 -16.44 30.76 2.75
C PHE A 375 -17.69 31.47 2.22
N THR A 376 -17.59 32.78 2.05
CA THR A 376 -18.55 33.61 1.31
C THR A 376 -17.83 34.48 0.29
N TYR A 377 -18.52 34.82 -0.79
CA TYR A 377 -18.00 35.73 -1.82
C TYR A 377 -18.76 37.06 -1.76
N ASP A 378 -18.01 38.17 -1.80
CA ASP A 378 -18.53 39.52 -1.84
C ASP A 378 -18.23 40.14 -3.20
N GLU A 379 -19.27 40.20 -4.02
CA GLU A 379 -19.22 40.72 -5.39
C GLU A 379 -18.84 42.21 -5.43
N VAL A 380 -19.19 42.98 -4.41
CA VAL A 380 -18.96 44.44 -4.38
C VAL A 380 -17.47 44.73 -4.21
N ASN A 381 -16.82 43.99 -3.31
CA ASN A 381 -15.40 44.16 -3.02
C ASN A 381 -14.51 43.18 -3.79
N ASN A 382 -15.09 42.26 -4.56
CA ASN A 382 -14.40 41.20 -5.30
C ASN A 382 -13.45 40.39 -4.40
N LYS A 383 -13.98 39.92 -3.26
CA LYS A 383 -13.23 39.22 -2.21
C LYS A 383 -13.95 37.97 -1.73
N TYR A 384 -13.17 36.94 -1.42
CA TYR A 384 -13.62 35.82 -0.60
C TYR A 384 -13.34 36.09 0.87
N TYR A 385 -14.32 35.80 1.71
CA TYR A 385 -14.14 35.74 3.15
C TYR A 385 -14.17 34.30 3.59
N VAL A 386 -13.09 33.83 4.21
CA VAL A 386 -12.93 32.44 4.63
C VAL A 386 -12.81 32.37 6.15
N ASN A 387 -13.53 31.43 6.75
CA ASN A 387 -13.49 31.17 8.18
C ASN A 387 -12.63 29.94 8.45
N ASN A 388 -11.55 30.11 9.22
CA ASN A 388 -10.69 29.00 9.66
C ASN A 388 -10.99 28.55 11.11
N GLY A 389 -12.15 28.92 11.66
CA GLY A 389 -12.59 28.60 13.01
C GLY A 389 -12.09 29.57 14.10
N SER A 390 -11.08 30.39 13.81
CA SER A 390 -10.53 31.37 14.76
C SER A 390 -10.55 32.81 14.25
N SER A 391 -10.63 33.02 12.94
CA SER A 391 -10.62 34.35 12.32
C SER A 391 -11.29 34.35 10.95
N LYS A 392 -11.82 35.52 10.56
CA LYS A 392 -12.31 35.80 9.22
C LYS A 392 -11.16 36.35 8.38
N ILE A 393 -10.75 35.61 7.36
CA ILE A 393 -9.64 35.95 6.47
C ILE A 393 -10.21 36.48 5.16
N GLU A 394 -9.63 37.57 4.64
CA GLU A 394 -10.00 38.15 3.36
C GLU A 394 -9.00 37.72 2.28
N ILE A 395 -9.50 37.27 1.13
CA ILE A 395 -8.69 36.83 0.00
C ILE A 395 -9.23 37.52 -1.26
N ASP A 396 -8.36 38.27 -1.95
CA ASP A 396 -8.72 38.94 -3.19
C ASP A 396 -9.03 37.91 -4.29
N ALA A 397 -10.18 38.10 -4.96
CA ALA A 397 -10.58 37.27 -6.08
C ALA A 397 -10.03 37.82 -7.40
N LYS A 398 -9.71 36.92 -8.32
CA LYS A 398 -9.44 37.22 -9.72
C LYS A 398 -10.63 36.75 -10.56
N ASP A 399 -11.13 37.65 -11.41
CA ASP A 399 -12.30 37.41 -12.27
C ASP A 399 -13.52 36.87 -11.51
N GLY A 400 -13.63 37.21 -10.22
CA GLY A 400 -14.71 36.81 -9.31
C GLY A 400 -14.80 35.33 -8.94
N VAL A 401 -13.92 34.46 -9.47
CA VAL A 401 -14.00 32.99 -9.22
C VAL A 401 -12.65 32.34 -8.90
N TYR A 402 -11.53 32.98 -9.24
CA TYR A 402 -10.19 32.48 -8.96
C TYR A 402 -9.59 33.13 -7.73
N VAL A 403 -8.70 32.42 -7.04
CA VAL A 403 -7.84 32.98 -5.99
C VAL A 403 -6.37 32.58 -6.22
N PRO A 404 -5.41 33.42 -5.80
CA PRO A 404 -4.00 33.04 -5.82
C PRO A 404 -3.76 31.91 -4.80
N LEU A 405 -3.45 30.71 -5.30
CA LEU A 405 -3.38 29.48 -4.50
C LEU A 405 -2.47 29.62 -3.27
N ARG A 406 -1.25 30.14 -3.47
CA ARG A 406 -0.25 30.28 -2.40
C ARG A 406 -0.76 31.20 -1.29
N ALA A 407 -1.16 32.41 -1.65
CA ALA A 407 -1.63 33.40 -0.68
C ALA A 407 -2.89 32.92 0.04
N ALA A 408 -3.82 32.29 -0.67
CA ALA A 408 -5.03 31.72 -0.08
C ALA A 408 -4.70 30.62 0.94
N ALA A 409 -3.91 29.61 0.57
CA ALA A 409 -3.58 28.50 1.45
C ALA A 409 -2.71 28.94 2.65
N GLU A 410 -1.71 29.78 2.44
CA GLU A 410 -0.84 30.30 3.52
C GLU A 410 -1.62 31.17 4.51
N SER A 411 -2.59 31.96 4.05
CA SER A 411 -3.47 32.71 4.94
C SER A 411 -4.31 31.81 5.86
N LEU A 412 -4.60 30.59 5.43
CA LEU A 412 -5.32 29.56 6.19
C LEU A 412 -4.39 28.70 7.07
N GLY A 413 -3.08 29.03 7.12
CA GLY A 413 -2.10 28.33 7.92
C GLY A 413 -1.48 27.10 7.27
N TYR A 414 -1.70 26.88 5.97
CA TYR A 414 -1.06 25.81 5.23
C TYR A 414 0.29 26.25 4.63
N LYS A 415 1.18 25.31 4.40
CA LYS A 415 2.43 25.50 3.66
C LYS A 415 2.27 25.03 2.23
N ILE A 416 2.91 25.75 1.31
CA ILE A 416 2.85 25.49 -0.13
C ILE A 416 4.24 25.25 -0.70
N ASN A 417 4.46 24.04 -1.19
CA ASN A 417 5.67 23.63 -1.88
C ASN A 417 5.40 23.52 -3.38
N TRP A 418 6.18 24.24 -4.18
CA TRP A 418 6.09 24.23 -5.64
C TRP A 418 7.18 23.33 -6.23
N TYR A 419 6.77 22.40 -7.10
CA TYR A 419 7.64 21.45 -7.77
C TYR A 419 7.60 21.69 -9.27
N GLN A 420 8.61 22.41 -9.78
CA GLN A 420 8.67 22.85 -11.18
C GLN A 420 8.73 21.69 -12.18
N SER A 421 9.41 20.59 -11.84
CA SER A 421 9.59 19.42 -12.71
C SER A 421 8.27 18.69 -13.02
N SER A 422 7.33 18.68 -12.07
CA SER A 422 6.01 18.06 -12.19
C SER A 422 4.89 19.06 -12.48
N MET A 423 5.19 20.35 -12.59
CA MET A 423 4.19 21.42 -12.60
C MET A 423 3.17 21.20 -11.48
N SER A 424 3.65 20.95 -10.26
CA SER A 424 2.77 20.58 -9.15
C SER A 424 2.98 21.43 -7.91
N VAL A 425 1.92 21.46 -7.09
CA VAL A 425 1.87 22.12 -5.80
C VAL A 425 1.50 21.07 -4.76
N SER A 426 2.26 20.97 -3.68
CA SER A 426 1.87 20.25 -2.47
C SER A 426 1.38 21.26 -1.43
N ILE A 427 0.23 20.95 -0.83
CA ILE A 427 -0.35 21.68 0.30
C ILE A 427 -0.18 20.82 1.56
N GLY A 428 0.57 21.33 2.55
CA GLY A 428 0.80 20.67 3.84
C GLY A 428 0.44 21.57 5.02
N LYS A 429 0.39 21.02 6.24
CA LYS A 429 0.33 21.80 7.50
C LYS A 429 1.71 22.01 8.09
#